data_AF-A0A524CQD2-F1
#
_entry.id   AF-A0A524CQD2-F1
#
_cell.length_a   1.000
_cell.length_b   1.000
_cell.length_c   1.000
_cell.angle_alpha   90.00
_cell.angle_beta   90.00
_cell.angle_gamma   90.00
#
_symmetry.space_group_name_H-M   'P 1'
#
loop_
_entity.id
_entity.type
_entity.pdbx_description
1 polymer ?
#
loop_
_entity_poly.entity_id
_entity_poly.type
_entity_poly.pdbx_seq_one_letter_code
_entity_poly.pdbx_strand_id
1 'polypeptide(L)'
;MGRINPSEIKDMIQQNPESRELVNLLVTIVEGSESIETRLELLEFLSLYDLRNESYFALFENLLISDAQEKIRALAADIIVHNYIEEGFGALEWAILNDSSPLVLRKVYNLVKETTNPVKIILEAKIYEKFENIAQKYKIAVKEVPFLMDLGLNFSNRNFYIGNQDFHFIYENDKLCIIKEGHIKELGISFIREVPESIGQLKKLEHLDLSFGYISNLPGSIVQLKKLNSINLSWNNLTLIPKVIESLLFVDQINLSHNEIKFWPRWALEQKNIII
;
A
#
# COMPACT_ATOMS: atom_id res chain seq x y z
N MET A 1 -7.62 -12.73 -35.70
CA MET A 1 -6.49 -13.35 -34.97
C MET A 1 -7.09 -14.20 -33.87
N GLY A 2 -6.72 -15.48 -33.80
CA GLY A 2 -7.35 -16.46 -32.90
C GLY A 2 -7.12 -16.08 -31.45
N ARG A 3 -8.20 -16.11 -30.64
CA ARG A 3 -8.09 -16.03 -29.19
C ARG A 3 -7.34 -17.27 -28.73
N ILE A 4 -6.09 -17.11 -28.30
CA ILE A 4 -5.33 -18.19 -27.68
C ILE A 4 -6.07 -18.56 -26.39
N ASN A 5 -6.36 -19.84 -26.23
CA ASN A 5 -7.19 -20.32 -25.12
C ASN A 5 -6.33 -20.35 -23.83
N PRO A 6 -6.79 -19.82 -22.69
CA PRO A 6 -6.08 -19.94 -21.41
C PRO A 6 -5.68 -21.39 -21.06
N SER A 7 -6.43 -22.38 -21.54
CA SER A 7 -6.08 -23.80 -21.43
C SER A 7 -4.79 -24.17 -22.18
N GLU A 8 -4.61 -23.65 -23.40
CA GLU A 8 -3.44 -23.92 -24.25
C GLU A 8 -2.17 -23.31 -23.63
N ILE A 9 -2.29 -22.13 -23.03
CA ILE A 9 -1.18 -21.49 -22.31
C ILE A 9 -0.79 -22.36 -21.10
N LYS A 10 -1.75 -22.85 -20.33
CA LYS A 10 -1.48 -23.76 -19.19
C LYS A 10 -0.81 -25.06 -19.62
N ASP A 11 -1.22 -25.64 -20.74
CA ASP A 11 -0.62 -26.86 -21.27
C ASP A 11 0.82 -26.62 -21.74
N MET A 12 1.08 -25.49 -22.42
CA MET A 12 2.44 -25.10 -22.83
C MET A 12 3.36 -24.83 -21.63
N ILE A 13 2.83 -24.19 -20.58
CA ILE A 13 3.54 -23.96 -19.31
C ILE A 13 3.92 -25.29 -18.64
N GLN A 14 3.02 -26.27 -18.64
CA GLN A 14 3.30 -27.59 -18.05
C GLN A 14 4.31 -28.41 -18.85
N GLN A 15 4.34 -28.23 -20.17
CA GLN A 15 5.20 -29.01 -21.06
C GLN A 15 6.62 -28.44 -21.19
N ASN A 16 6.77 -27.11 -21.27
CA ASN A 16 8.08 -26.48 -21.43
C ASN A 16 8.12 -25.05 -20.86
N PRO A 17 8.14 -24.92 -19.51
CA PRO A 17 7.96 -23.65 -18.81
C PRO A 17 9.03 -22.60 -19.14
N GLU A 18 10.24 -23.02 -19.53
CA GLU A 18 11.38 -22.12 -19.79
C GLU A 18 11.62 -21.86 -21.29
N SER A 19 10.72 -22.31 -22.17
CA SER A 19 10.94 -22.13 -23.61
C SER A 19 10.82 -20.66 -24.03
N ARG A 20 11.80 -20.17 -24.79
CA ARG A 20 11.76 -18.82 -25.39
C ARG A 20 10.53 -18.59 -26.24
N GLU A 21 10.00 -19.64 -26.87
CA GLU A 21 8.76 -19.59 -27.66
C GLU A 21 7.56 -19.25 -26.79
N LEU A 22 7.43 -19.87 -25.61
CA LEU A 22 6.40 -19.55 -24.64
C LEU A 22 6.53 -18.10 -24.17
N VAL A 23 7.73 -17.66 -23.77
CA VAL A 23 7.95 -16.29 -23.31
C VAL A 23 7.58 -15.25 -24.40
N ASN A 24 7.98 -15.49 -25.65
CA ASN A 24 7.61 -14.63 -26.79
C ASN A 24 6.10 -14.57 -27.03
N LEU A 25 5.43 -15.73 -26.92
CA LEU A 25 3.99 -15.81 -27.06
C LEU A 25 3.28 -14.99 -25.98
N LEU A 26 3.71 -15.15 -24.73
CA LEU A 26 3.15 -14.43 -23.59
C LEU A 26 3.35 -12.92 -23.73
N VAL A 27 4.54 -12.47 -24.09
CA VAL A 27 4.85 -11.05 -24.39
C VAL A 27 3.89 -10.50 -25.46
N THR A 28 3.71 -11.24 -26.57
CA THR A 28 2.81 -10.84 -27.66
C THR A 28 1.36 -10.70 -27.18
N ILE A 29 0.91 -11.61 -26.31
CA ILE A 29 -0.46 -11.55 -25.76
C ILE A 29 -0.60 -10.38 -24.78
N VAL A 30 0.40 -10.10 -23.96
CA VAL A 30 0.39 -8.96 -23.03
C VAL A 30 0.28 -7.62 -23.77
N GLU A 31 0.97 -7.47 -24.90
CA GLU A 31 0.91 -6.27 -25.76
C GLU A 31 -0.41 -6.14 -26.52
N GLY A 32 -0.97 -7.26 -27.00
CA GLY A 32 -2.15 -7.28 -27.85
C GLY A 32 -3.49 -7.40 -27.12
N SER A 33 -3.49 -7.72 -25.82
CA SER A 33 -4.72 -7.92 -25.04
C SER A 33 -5.26 -6.61 -24.50
N GLU A 34 -6.58 -6.39 -24.62
CA GLU A 34 -7.30 -5.32 -23.93
C GLU A 34 -7.76 -5.74 -22.51
N SER A 35 -7.76 -7.04 -22.20
CA SER A 35 -8.17 -7.54 -20.88
C SER A 35 -7.06 -7.35 -19.85
N ILE A 36 -7.33 -6.53 -18.84
CA ILE A 36 -6.43 -6.24 -17.73
C ILE A 36 -6.13 -7.53 -16.95
N GLU A 37 -7.15 -8.34 -16.69
CA GLU A 37 -7.04 -9.60 -15.95
C GLU A 37 -6.11 -10.57 -16.66
N THR A 38 -6.27 -10.73 -17.98
CA THR A 38 -5.37 -11.57 -18.78
C THR A 38 -3.95 -11.03 -18.75
N ARG A 39 -3.75 -9.72 -18.90
CA ARG A 39 -2.41 -9.12 -18.85
C ARG A 39 -1.74 -9.33 -17.50
N LEU A 40 -2.49 -9.18 -16.40
CA LEU A 40 -2.01 -9.43 -15.04
C LEU A 40 -1.60 -10.89 -14.86
N GLU A 41 -2.47 -11.85 -15.21
CA GLU A 41 -2.18 -13.29 -15.08
C GLU A 41 -0.89 -13.68 -15.83
N LEU A 42 -0.71 -13.16 -17.05
CA LEU A 42 0.47 -13.47 -17.86
C LEU A 42 1.74 -12.78 -17.33
N LEU A 43 1.64 -11.54 -16.86
CA LEU A 43 2.78 -10.84 -16.25
C LEU A 43 3.18 -11.48 -14.91
N GLU A 44 2.22 -11.95 -14.11
CA GLU A 44 2.49 -12.67 -12.87
C GLU A 44 3.25 -13.95 -13.18
N PHE A 45 2.83 -14.67 -14.22
CA PHE A 45 3.55 -15.85 -14.69
C PHE A 45 4.97 -15.51 -15.16
N LEU A 46 5.14 -14.45 -15.97
CA LEU A 46 6.44 -13.99 -16.45
C LEU A 46 7.39 -13.59 -15.31
N SER A 47 6.86 -13.07 -14.20
CA SER A 47 7.67 -12.66 -13.03
C SER A 47 8.41 -13.80 -12.34
N LEU A 48 8.04 -15.06 -12.61
CA LEU A 48 8.66 -16.25 -12.03
C LEU A 48 9.94 -16.69 -12.76
N TYR A 49 10.28 -16.07 -13.89
CA TYR A 49 11.40 -16.47 -14.74
C TYR A 49 12.53 -15.42 -14.72
N ASP A 50 13.77 -15.89 -14.91
CA ASP A 50 14.89 -14.99 -15.20
C ASP A 50 14.81 -14.57 -16.67
N LEU A 51 14.34 -13.35 -16.91
CA LEU A 51 13.94 -12.92 -18.24
C LEU A 51 15.05 -12.26 -19.08
N ARG A 52 16.28 -12.09 -18.57
CA ARG A 52 17.36 -11.25 -19.16
C ARG A 52 17.44 -11.26 -20.70
N ASN A 53 16.70 -10.35 -21.33
CA ASN A 53 16.64 -10.14 -22.77
C ASN A 53 16.20 -8.70 -23.08
N GLU A 54 16.94 -8.01 -23.95
CA GLU A 54 16.67 -6.60 -24.29
C GLU A 54 15.26 -6.37 -24.86
N SER A 55 14.74 -7.30 -25.67
CA SER A 55 13.40 -7.19 -26.25
C SER A 55 12.30 -7.29 -25.20
N TYR A 56 12.49 -8.10 -24.16
CA TYR A 56 11.52 -8.21 -23.05
C TYR A 56 11.63 -7.02 -22.11
N PHE A 57 12.84 -6.51 -21.88
CA PHE A 57 13.03 -5.29 -21.11
C PHE A 57 12.24 -4.12 -21.69
N ALA A 58 12.29 -3.90 -23.00
CA ALA A 58 11.54 -2.82 -23.66
C ALA A 58 10.02 -2.89 -23.41
N LEU A 59 9.43 -4.10 -23.33
CA LEU A 59 8.04 -4.27 -22.92
C LEU A 59 7.83 -3.74 -21.50
N PHE A 60 8.60 -4.24 -20.53
CA PHE A 60 8.39 -3.90 -19.12
C PHE A 60 8.66 -2.42 -18.83
N GLU A 61 9.65 -1.83 -19.49
CA GLU A 61 9.91 -0.38 -19.43
C GLU A 61 8.70 0.42 -19.89
N ASN A 62 8.14 0.10 -21.06
CA ASN A 62 6.96 0.78 -21.59
C ASN A 62 5.73 0.61 -20.68
N LEU A 63 5.54 -0.60 -20.13
CA LEU A 63 4.47 -0.87 -19.18
C LEU A 63 4.62 -0.02 -17.92
N LEU A 64 5.82 0.03 -17.32
CA LEU A 64 6.06 0.83 -16.12
C LEU A 64 5.85 2.33 -16.35
N ILE A 65 6.28 2.86 -17.50
CA ILE A 65 6.24 4.30 -17.75
C ILE A 65 4.82 4.76 -18.15
N SER A 66 4.13 4.01 -19.00
CA SER A 66 2.97 4.55 -19.73
C SER A 66 1.67 3.76 -19.59
N ASP A 67 1.67 2.57 -18.96
CA ASP A 67 0.44 1.80 -18.85
C ASP A 67 -0.61 2.53 -18.01
N ALA A 68 -1.86 2.57 -18.47
CA ALA A 68 -2.94 3.25 -17.75
C ALA A 68 -3.26 2.59 -16.40
N GLN A 69 -3.02 1.28 -16.27
CA GLN A 69 -3.40 0.49 -15.09
C GLN A 69 -2.26 0.41 -14.08
N GLU A 70 -2.48 0.95 -12.89
CA GLU A 70 -1.47 0.98 -11.81
C GLU A 70 -0.97 -0.41 -11.40
N LYS A 71 -1.83 -1.44 -11.46
CA LYS A 71 -1.45 -2.82 -11.13
C LYS A 71 -0.45 -3.38 -12.15
N ILE A 72 -0.64 -3.06 -13.43
CA ILE A 72 0.27 -3.45 -14.51
C ILE A 72 1.61 -2.75 -14.32
N ARG A 73 1.60 -1.43 -14.05
CA ARG A 73 2.82 -0.67 -13.77
C ARG A 73 3.58 -1.22 -12.55
N ALA A 74 2.88 -1.54 -11.47
CA ALA A 74 3.49 -2.09 -10.26
C ALA A 74 4.12 -3.48 -10.49
N LEU A 75 3.50 -4.32 -11.32
CA LEU A 75 4.04 -5.63 -11.69
C LEU A 75 5.23 -5.49 -12.65
N ALA A 76 5.19 -4.52 -13.58
CA ALA A 76 6.33 -4.20 -14.41
C ALA A 76 7.53 -3.72 -13.57
N ALA A 77 7.32 -2.88 -12.56
CA ALA A 77 8.35 -2.49 -11.60
C ALA A 77 8.95 -3.70 -10.86
N ASP A 78 8.11 -4.66 -10.48
CA ASP A 78 8.54 -5.91 -9.83
C ASP A 78 9.50 -6.71 -10.71
N ILE A 79 9.09 -6.95 -11.96
CA ILE A 79 9.89 -7.67 -12.95
C ILE A 79 11.20 -6.93 -13.21
N ILE A 80 11.17 -5.61 -13.35
CA ILE A 80 12.36 -4.78 -13.57
C ILE A 80 13.32 -4.87 -12.38
N VAL A 81 12.86 -4.72 -11.14
CA VAL A 81 13.75 -4.78 -9.97
C VAL A 81 14.42 -6.15 -9.83
N HIS A 82 13.70 -7.23 -10.12
CA HIS A 82 14.25 -8.58 -9.98
C HIS A 82 15.19 -8.99 -11.13
N ASN A 83 14.92 -8.55 -12.36
CA ASN A 83 15.60 -9.06 -13.55
C ASN A 83 16.48 -8.03 -14.28
N TYR A 84 16.20 -6.73 -14.10
CA TYR A 84 16.72 -5.64 -14.94
C TYR A 84 17.01 -4.37 -14.13
N ILE A 85 17.38 -4.46 -12.86
CA ILE A 85 17.47 -3.26 -12.00
C ILE A 85 18.51 -2.24 -12.50
N GLU A 86 19.57 -2.70 -13.17
CA GLU A 86 20.62 -1.83 -13.70
C GLU A 86 20.17 -1.15 -15.00
N GLU A 87 19.63 -1.93 -15.94
CA GLU A 87 19.10 -1.44 -17.23
C GLU A 87 17.85 -0.58 -17.03
N GLY A 88 16.98 -0.99 -16.12
CA GLY A 88 15.71 -0.35 -15.79
C GLY A 88 15.81 0.79 -14.78
N PHE A 89 17.03 1.21 -14.40
CA PHE A 89 17.24 2.34 -13.49
C PHE A 89 16.45 3.58 -13.92
N GLY A 90 16.55 3.95 -15.21
CA GLY A 90 15.86 5.14 -15.74
C GLY A 90 14.34 5.06 -15.64
N ALA A 91 13.77 3.89 -15.94
CA ALA A 91 12.33 3.65 -15.82
C ALA A 91 11.85 3.69 -14.37
N LEU A 92 12.63 3.10 -13.44
CA LEU A 92 12.34 3.14 -12.00
C LEU A 92 12.44 4.56 -11.44
N GLU A 93 13.48 5.32 -11.81
CA GLU A 93 13.62 6.73 -11.43
C GLU A 93 12.42 7.55 -11.93
N TRP A 94 12.04 7.36 -13.20
CA TRP A 94 10.89 8.05 -13.77
C TRP A 94 9.61 7.73 -13.00
N ALA A 95 9.36 6.46 -12.69
CA ALA A 95 8.18 6.04 -11.94
C ALA A 95 8.15 6.63 -10.52
N ILE A 96 9.28 6.65 -9.82
CA ILE A 96 9.39 7.25 -8.47
C ILE A 96 8.99 8.74 -8.50
N LEU A 97 9.51 9.48 -9.47
CA LEU A 97 9.32 10.93 -9.52
C LEU A 97 7.93 11.29 -10.05
N ASN A 98 7.43 10.58 -11.06
CA ASN A 98 6.26 11.00 -11.83
C ASN A 98 4.98 10.20 -11.58
N ASP A 99 5.07 8.95 -11.11
CA ASP A 99 3.85 8.18 -10.82
C ASP A 99 3.13 8.79 -9.60
N SER A 100 1.81 8.85 -9.69
CA SER A 100 0.93 9.34 -8.63
C SER A 100 0.21 8.22 -7.89
N SER A 101 0.26 6.98 -8.41
CA SER A 101 -0.38 5.83 -7.80
C SER A 101 0.35 5.47 -6.49
N PRO A 102 -0.35 5.46 -5.35
CA PRO A 102 0.24 4.99 -4.10
C PRO A 102 0.62 3.50 -4.20
N LEU A 103 -0.09 2.71 -5.01
CA LEU A 103 0.20 1.29 -5.23
C LEU A 103 1.57 1.11 -5.91
N VAL A 104 1.83 1.83 -7.00
CA VAL A 104 3.12 1.76 -7.72
C VAL A 104 4.27 2.26 -6.85
N LEU A 105 4.12 3.44 -6.26
CA LEU A 105 5.16 4.03 -5.40
C LEU A 105 5.49 3.13 -4.22
N ARG A 106 4.48 2.52 -3.59
CA ARG A 106 4.66 1.60 -2.48
C ARG A 106 5.36 0.31 -2.91
N LYS A 107 4.98 -0.25 -4.05
CA LYS A 107 5.62 -1.46 -4.61
C LYS A 107 7.10 -1.19 -4.88
N VAL A 108 7.43 -0.10 -5.58
CA VAL A 108 8.83 0.29 -5.84
C VAL A 108 9.61 0.50 -4.55
N TYR A 109 9.04 1.21 -3.57
CA TYR A 109 9.70 1.45 -2.28
C TYR A 109 10.04 0.14 -1.54
N ASN A 110 9.12 -0.83 -1.51
CA ASN A 110 9.37 -2.11 -0.86
C ASN A 110 10.45 -2.93 -1.60
N LEU A 111 10.35 -3.01 -2.93
CA LEU A 111 11.32 -3.73 -3.76
C LEU A 111 12.74 -3.16 -3.62
N VAL A 112 12.88 -1.84 -3.65
CA VAL A 112 14.17 -1.16 -3.46
C VAL A 112 14.70 -1.38 -2.05
N LYS A 113 13.82 -1.41 -1.03
CA LYS A 113 14.24 -1.70 0.35
C LYS A 113 14.76 -3.13 0.52
N GLU A 114 14.22 -4.09 -0.23
CA GLU A 114 14.54 -5.52 -0.12
C GLU A 114 15.72 -5.95 -0.98
N THR A 115 15.98 -5.28 -2.12
CA THR A 115 17.10 -5.64 -2.99
C THR A 115 18.46 -5.38 -2.32
N THR A 116 19.48 -6.09 -2.80
CA THR A 116 20.89 -5.94 -2.42
C THR A 116 21.74 -5.32 -3.54
N ASN A 117 21.15 -5.03 -4.71
CA ASN A 117 21.88 -4.44 -5.83
C ASN A 117 22.40 -3.02 -5.46
N PRO A 118 23.64 -2.63 -5.82
CA PRO A 118 24.20 -1.31 -5.50
C PRO A 118 23.37 -0.11 -5.99
N VAL A 119 22.59 -0.25 -7.07
CA VAL A 119 21.68 0.78 -7.60
C VAL A 119 20.66 1.22 -6.56
N LYS A 120 20.35 0.36 -5.57
CA LYS A 120 19.50 0.67 -4.42
C LYS A 120 19.79 2.02 -3.80
N ILE A 121 21.07 2.36 -3.56
CA ILE A 121 21.46 3.59 -2.87
C ILE A 121 20.93 4.83 -3.62
N ILE A 122 20.99 4.79 -4.96
CA ILE A 122 20.55 5.88 -5.82
C ILE A 122 19.01 5.94 -5.83
N LEU A 123 18.34 4.79 -5.96
CA LEU A 123 16.88 4.71 -5.94
C LEU A 123 16.29 5.14 -4.58
N GLU A 124 16.93 4.77 -3.46
CA GLU A 124 16.55 5.20 -2.11
C GLU A 124 16.63 6.73 -1.97
N ALA A 125 17.67 7.36 -2.53
CA ALA A 125 17.79 8.82 -2.54
C ALA A 125 16.63 9.47 -3.32
N LYS A 126 16.23 8.91 -4.46
CA LYS A 126 15.10 9.39 -5.27
C LYS A 126 13.75 9.19 -4.59
N ILE A 127 13.57 8.06 -3.92
CA ILE A 127 12.38 7.80 -3.10
C ILE A 127 12.30 8.82 -1.96
N TYR A 128 13.42 9.10 -1.30
CA TYR A 128 13.47 10.08 -0.22
C TYR A 128 13.14 11.49 -0.73
N GLU A 129 13.66 11.89 -1.90
CA GLU A 129 13.29 13.15 -2.57
C GLU A 129 11.78 13.24 -2.83
N LYS A 130 11.17 12.17 -3.37
CA LYS A 130 9.70 12.09 -3.55
C LYS A 130 8.97 12.22 -2.22
N PHE A 131 9.44 11.57 -1.16
CA PHE A 131 8.81 11.65 0.15
C PHE A 131 8.93 13.04 0.77
N GLU A 132 10.07 13.72 0.66
CA GLU A 132 10.24 15.12 1.09
C GLU A 132 9.24 16.03 0.37
N ASN A 133 9.08 15.87 -0.95
CA ASN A 133 8.10 16.64 -1.71
C ASN A 133 6.66 16.40 -1.23
N ILE A 134 6.29 15.15 -0.94
CA ILE A 134 4.97 14.79 -0.39
C ILE A 134 4.81 15.35 1.03
N ALA A 135 5.83 15.21 1.87
CA ALA A 135 5.85 15.67 3.25
C ALA A 135 5.69 17.19 3.32
N GLN A 136 6.41 17.93 2.48
CA GLN A 136 6.28 19.39 2.36
C GLN A 136 4.90 19.77 1.85
N LYS A 137 4.38 19.07 0.83
CA LYS A 137 3.04 19.30 0.27
C LYS A 137 1.96 19.16 1.35
N TYR A 138 2.04 18.14 2.19
CA TYR A 138 1.02 17.86 3.22
C TYR A 138 1.38 18.37 4.62
N LYS A 139 2.54 19.02 4.78
CA LYS A 139 3.06 19.50 6.06
C LYS A 139 3.10 18.40 7.14
N ILE A 140 3.55 17.21 6.76
CA ILE A 140 3.76 16.07 7.66
C ILE A 140 5.24 15.72 7.75
N ALA A 141 5.61 14.92 8.74
CA ALA A 141 6.93 14.35 8.82
C ALA A 141 7.13 13.32 7.69
N VAL A 142 8.30 13.36 7.04
CA VAL A 142 8.68 12.46 5.94
C VAL A 142 8.46 10.98 6.28
N LYS A 143 8.75 10.60 7.53
CA LYS A 143 8.56 9.23 8.04
C LYS A 143 7.10 8.76 8.08
N GLU A 144 6.12 9.67 7.96
CA GLU A 144 4.67 9.35 7.95
C GLU A 144 4.13 9.22 6.52
N VAL A 145 4.91 9.60 5.50
CA VAL A 145 4.54 9.46 4.08
C VAL A 145 4.26 8.01 3.68
N PRO A 146 5.05 6.99 4.10
CA PRO A 146 4.74 5.59 3.77
C PRO A 146 3.37 5.13 4.25
N PHE A 147 2.91 5.63 5.40
CA PHE A 147 1.57 5.34 5.90
C PHE A 147 0.48 5.89 4.97
N LEU A 148 0.64 7.11 4.43
CA LEU A 148 -0.32 7.67 3.48
C LEU A 148 -0.43 6.82 2.20
N MET A 149 0.69 6.25 1.74
CA MET A 149 0.70 5.32 0.60
C MET A 149 -0.03 4.02 0.92
N ASP A 150 0.23 3.43 2.07
CA ASP A 150 -0.48 2.22 2.53
C ASP A 150 -1.97 2.45 2.72
N LEU A 151 -2.36 3.68 3.02
CA LEU A 151 -3.75 4.10 3.10
C LEU A 151 -4.39 4.30 1.72
N GLY A 152 -3.61 4.23 0.64
CA GLY A 152 -4.09 4.39 -0.74
C GLY A 152 -4.47 5.83 -1.10
N LEU A 153 -3.89 6.83 -0.44
CA LEU A 153 -4.15 8.23 -0.75
C LEU A 153 -3.45 8.63 -2.05
N ASN A 154 -4.18 9.23 -2.99
CA ASN A 154 -3.66 9.60 -4.29
C ASN A 154 -2.99 10.98 -4.23
N PHE A 155 -1.67 11.02 -4.44
CA PHE A 155 -0.92 12.27 -4.30
C PHE A 155 -1.07 13.25 -5.46
N SER A 156 -1.76 12.89 -6.54
CA SER A 156 -2.14 13.84 -7.60
C SER A 156 -3.36 14.69 -7.21
N ASN A 157 -4.19 14.23 -6.28
CA ASN A 157 -5.38 14.94 -5.86
C ASN A 157 -5.03 16.24 -5.12
N ARG A 158 -5.80 17.29 -5.43
CA ARG A 158 -5.67 18.64 -4.85
C ARG A 158 -6.66 18.87 -3.71
N ASN A 159 -7.09 17.82 -3.01
CA ASN A 159 -8.13 17.93 -1.99
C ASN A 159 -7.54 18.44 -0.68
N PHE A 160 -7.14 19.71 -0.71
CA PHE A 160 -6.86 20.50 0.47
C PHE A 160 -8.13 21.22 0.88
N TYR A 161 -8.59 20.91 2.07
CA TYR A 161 -9.28 21.91 2.86
C TYR A 161 -8.27 22.40 3.88
N ILE A 162 -7.80 23.63 3.69
CA ILE A 162 -6.96 24.30 4.66
C ILE A 162 -7.92 24.81 5.74
N GLY A 163 -7.79 24.32 6.97
CA GLY A 163 -8.39 24.97 8.13
C GLY A 163 -7.76 26.34 8.36
N ASN A 164 -7.90 26.95 9.53
CA ASN A 164 -7.16 28.19 9.82
C ASN A 164 -5.63 27.93 9.87
N GLN A 165 -4.82 28.94 10.19
CA GLN A 165 -3.34 28.88 10.08
C GLN A 165 -2.68 27.71 10.84
N ASP A 166 -3.37 27.07 11.79
CA ASP A 166 -2.85 26.02 12.66
C ASP A 166 -3.42 24.61 12.38
N PHE A 167 -4.41 24.47 11.50
CA PHE A 167 -5.09 23.19 11.25
C PHE A 167 -4.94 22.74 9.79
N HIS A 168 -4.10 21.73 9.57
CA HIS A 168 -3.96 21.03 8.28
C HIS A 168 -4.71 19.71 8.34
N PHE A 169 -5.42 19.36 7.26
CA PHE A 169 -5.96 18.01 7.14
C PHE A 169 -5.93 17.50 5.71
N ILE A 170 -5.89 16.18 5.59
CA ILE A 170 -6.03 15.45 4.34
C ILE A 170 -7.38 14.74 4.40
N TYR A 171 -8.21 14.93 3.38
CA TYR A 171 -9.48 14.21 3.25
C TYR A 171 -9.65 13.63 1.86
N GLU A 172 -9.79 12.31 1.77
CA GLU A 172 -10.00 11.59 0.52
C GLU A 172 -10.62 10.22 0.80
N ASN A 173 -11.65 9.82 0.05
CA ASN A 173 -12.26 8.49 0.10
C ASN A 173 -12.50 7.99 1.54
N ASP A 174 -13.21 8.81 2.32
CA ASP A 174 -13.58 8.57 3.73
C ASP A 174 -12.40 8.39 4.70
N LYS A 175 -11.21 8.86 4.30
CA LYS A 175 -10.02 8.96 5.16
C LYS A 175 -9.78 10.41 5.51
N LEU A 176 -9.71 10.68 6.81
CA LEU A 176 -9.38 11.98 7.37
C LEU A 176 -8.07 11.87 8.15
N CYS A 177 -7.08 12.69 7.82
CA CYS A 177 -5.89 12.86 8.63
C CYS A 177 -5.83 14.31 9.12
N ILE A 178 -5.91 14.56 10.42
CA ILE A 178 -5.70 15.88 11.01
C ILE A 178 -4.24 15.98 11.45
N ILE A 179 -3.59 17.03 10.98
CA ILE A 179 -2.16 17.27 11.11
C ILE A 179 -1.95 18.50 11.98
N LYS A 180 -1.15 18.33 13.03
CA LYS A 180 -0.72 19.41 13.93
C LYS A 180 0.77 19.25 14.19
N GLU A 181 1.50 20.37 14.19
CA GLU A 181 2.96 20.39 14.46
C GLU A 181 3.76 19.43 13.54
N GLY A 182 3.34 19.29 12.28
CA GLY A 182 4.04 18.41 11.33
C GLY A 182 3.75 16.91 11.49
N HIS A 183 2.72 16.53 12.26
CA HIS A 183 2.40 15.13 12.53
C HIS A 183 0.91 14.84 12.42
N ILE A 184 0.55 13.65 11.94
CA ILE A 184 -0.82 13.15 12.01
C ILE A 184 -1.18 12.88 13.47
N LYS A 185 -2.12 13.67 14.00
CA LYS A 185 -2.62 13.58 15.38
C LYS A 185 -3.94 12.84 15.47
N GLU A 186 -4.78 12.99 14.45
CA GLU A 186 -6.09 12.36 14.41
C GLU A 186 -6.26 11.68 13.06
N LEU A 187 -6.71 10.43 13.09
CA LEU A 187 -6.90 9.61 11.90
C LEU A 187 -8.29 9.02 11.96
N GLY A 188 -9.13 9.35 10.99
CA GLY A 188 -10.44 8.75 10.78
C GLY A 188 -10.43 7.93 9.50
N ILE A 189 -10.80 6.65 9.58
CA ILE A 189 -10.91 5.78 8.41
C ILE A 189 -12.19 4.95 8.55
N SER A 190 -13.14 5.15 7.64
CA SER A 190 -14.36 4.35 7.56
C SER A 190 -14.32 3.35 6.40
N PHE A 191 -15.23 2.36 6.45
CA PHE A 191 -15.41 1.34 5.41
C PHE A 191 -14.16 0.48 5.10
N ILE A 192 -13.22 0.41 6.03
CA ILE A 192 -11.99 -0.40 5.88
C ILE A 192 -12.15 -1.78 6.54
N ARG A 193 -11.48 -2.79 5.96
CA ARG A 193 -11.41 -4.15 6.52
C ARG A 193 -10.14 -4.38 7.35
N GLU A 194 -9.04 -3.80 6.91
CA GLU A 194 -7.71 -4.01 7.49
C GLU A 194 -6.98 -2.68 7.61
N VAL A 195 -6.41 -2.42 8.78
CA VAL A 195 -5.56 -1.25 9.01
C VAL A 195 -4.12 -1.64 8.69
N PRO A 196 -3.37 -0.85 7.89
CA PRO A 196 -2.00 -1.19 7.54
C PRO A 196 -1.07 -1.30 8.75
N GLU A 197 -0.12 -2.23 8.72
CA GLU A 197 0.94 -2.37 9.74
C GLU A 197 1.85 -1.12 9.84
N SER A 198 1.85 -0.25 8.84
CA SER A 198 2.54 1.04 8.92
C SER A 198 1.86 2.04 9.85
N ILE A 199 0.64 1.79 10.35
CA ILE A 199 0.00 2.68 11.33
C ILE A 199 0.90 2.90 12.56
N GLY A 200 1.67 1.89 12.95
CA GLY A 200 2.63 2.00 14.05
C GLY A 200 3.71 3.08 13.84
N GLN A 201 3.90 3.61 12.62
CA GLN A 201 4.81 4.72 12.34
C GLN A 201 4.30 6.07 12.86
N LEU A 202 2.98 6.20 13.09
CA LEU A 202 2.34 7.42 13.57
C LEU A 202 2.55 7.61 15.08
N LYS A 203 3.81 7.75 15.51
CA LYS A 203 4.20 7.81 16.95
C LYS A 203 3.57 8.97 17.74
N LYS A 204 2.97 9.93 17.03
CA LYS A 204 2.34 11.13 17.57
C LYS A 204 0.81 11.10 17.45
N LEU A 205 0.23 10.02 16.93
CA LEU A 205 -1.22 9.86 16.84
C LEU A 205 -1.84 9.82 18.23
N GLU A 206 -2.89 10.62 18.41
CA GLU A 206 -3.62 10.82 19.67
C GLU A 206 -5.05 10.27 19.58
N HIS A 207 -5.68 10.40 18.41
CA HIS A 207 -7.05 9.96 18.18
C HIS A 207 -7.14 9.08 16.94
N LEU A 208 -7.70 7.87 17.09
CA LEU A 208 -7.89 6.93 16.00
C LEU A 208 -9.37 6.54 15.91
N ASP A 209 -10.05 7.01 14.87
CA ASP A 209 -11.41 6.61 14.55
C ASP A 209 -11.41 5.58 13.42
N LEU A 210 -11.87 4.38 13.75
CA LEU A 210 -12.02 3.23 12.87
C LEU A 210 -13.48 2.74 12.90
N SER A 211 -14.42 3.62 13.25
CA SER A 211 -15.83 3.29 13.28
C SER A 211 -16.45 3.16 11.89
N PHE A 212 -17.57 2.45 11.82
CA PHE A 212 -18.28 2.17 10.56
C PHE A 212 -17.40 1.43 9.55
N GLY A 213 -16.70 0.40 10.02
CA GLY A 213 -15.82 -0.45 9.23
C GLY A 213 -16.30 -1.90 9.20
N TYR A 214 -15.42 -2.76 8.69
CA TYR A 214 -15.58 -4.21 8.71
C TYR A 214 -14.38 -4.87 9.41
N ILE A 215 -13.84 -4.17 10.40
CA ILE A 215 -12.62 -4.58 11.09
C ILE A 215 -12.93 -5.80 11.95
N SER A 216 -12.18 -6.87 11.69
CA SER A 216 -12.21 -8.10 12.50
C SER A 216 -11.00 -8.20 13.43
N ASN A 217 -9.90 -7.52 13.09
CA ASN A 217 -8.68 -7.50 13.87
C ASN A 217 -7.87 -6.21 13.61
N LEU A 218 -6.96 -5.89 14.52
CA LEU A 218 -6.06 -4.74 14.42
C LEU A 218 -4.62 -5.22 14.20
N PRO A 219 -3.79 -4.44 13.46
CA PRO A 219 -2.40 -4.78 13.21
C PRO A 219 -1.60 -4.81 14.51
N GLY A 220 -0.59 -5.68 14.57
CA GLY A 220 0.25 -5.84 15.76
C GLY A 220 1.00 -4.55 16.11
N SER A 221 1.37 -3.77 15.10
CA SER A 221 2.04 -2.47 15.23
C SER A 221 1.22 -1.37 15.93
N ILE A 222 -0.09 -1.55 16.14
CA ILE A 222 -0.92 -0.54 16.82
C ILE A 222 -0.43 -0.25 18.25
N VAL A 223 0.20 -1.24 18.91
CA VAL A 223 0.80 -1.10 20.24
C VAL A 223 1.97 -0.10 20.28
N GLN A 224 2.47 0.30 19.11
CA GLN A 224 3.55 1.28 18.99
C GLN A 224 3.05 2.73 19.04
N LEU A 225 1.74 2.97 19.03
CA LEU A 225 1.11 4.28 19.14
C LEU A 225 1.13 4.78 20.60
N LYS A 226 2.31 5.15 21.09
CA LYS A 226 2.54 5.50 22.52
C LYS A 226 1.88 6.81 22.97
N LYS A 227 1.25 7.55 22.06
CA LYS A 227 0.52 8.80 22.33
C LYS A 227 -0.99 8.67 22.11
N LEU A 228 -1.47 7.46 21.78
CA LEU A 228 -2.88 7.24 21.50
C LEU A 228 -3.68 7.38 22.79
N ASN A 229 -4.60 8.34 22.81
CA ASN A 229 -5.49 8.62 23.93
C ASN A 229 -6.88 8.03 23.71
N SER A 230 -7.35 7.98 22.45
CA SER A 230 -8.65 7.37 22.14
C SER A 230 -8.62 6.52 20.89
N ILE A 231 -9.31 5.39 20.95
CA ILE A 231 -9.61 4.54 19.79
C ILE A 231 -11.11 4.28 19.71
N ASN A 232 -11.70 4.54 18.54
CA ASN A 232 -13.09 4.24 18.25
C ASN A 232 -13.17 3.06 17.28
N LEU A 233 -13.71 1.94 17.73
CA LEU A 233 -13.98 0.72 16.96
C LEU A 233 -15.47 0.43 16.90
N SER A 234 -16.32 1.41 17.22
CA SER A 234 -17.76 1.20 17.20
C SER A 234 -18.29 0.92 15.79
N TRP A 235 -19.44 0.27 15.70
CA TRP A 235 -20.05 -0.06 14.39
C TRP A 235 -19.11 -0.86 13.48
N ASN A 236 -18.52 -1.90 14.04
CA ASN A 236 -17.76 -2.93 13.31
C ASN A 236 -18.41 -4.31 13.53
N ASN A 237 -17.77 -5.37 13.03
CA ASN A 237 -18.24 -6.76 13.17
C ASN A 237 -17.35 -7.56 14.13
N LEU A 238 -16.81 -6.93 15.18
CA LEU A 238 -15.98 -7.64 16.15
C LEU A 238 -16.83 -8.64 16.92
N THR A 239 -16.48 -9.92 16.81
CA THR A 239 -17.10 -11.00 17.61
C THR A 239 -16.34 -11.29 18.91
N LEU A 240 -15.08 -10.84 18.96
CA LEU A 240 -14.15 -10.92 20.09
C LEU A 240 -13.38 -9.60 20.19
N ILE A 241 -12.90 -9.27 21.39
CA ILE A 241 -11.99 -8.14 21.56
C ILE A 241 -10.62 -8.50 20.96
N PRO A 242 -10.06 -7.71 20.03
CA PRO A 242 -8.72 -7.96 19.49
C PRO A 242 -7.68 -7.99 20.61
N LYS A 243 -6.83 -9.02 20.62
CA LYS A 243 -5.83 -9.22 21.69
C LYS A 243 -4.91 -8.01 21.90
N VAL A 244 -4.62 -7.26 20.84
CA VAL A 244 -3.79 -6.06 20.91
C VAL A 244 -4.39 -4.95 21.79
N ILE A 245 -5.70 -4.92 21.99
CA ILE A 245 -6.37 -3.96 22.90
C ILE A 245 -5.88 -4.14 24.34
N GLU A 246 -5.61 -5.37 24.78
CA GLU A 246 -5.04 -5.65 26.11
C GLU A 246 -3.66 -4.98 26.28
N SER A 247 -2.93 -4.77 25.18
CA SER A 247 -1.60 -4.15 25.18
C SER A 247 -1.63 -2.62 25.07
N LEU A 248 -2.81 -2.00 24.89
CA LEU A 248 -2.99 -0.55 24.82
C LEU A 248 -3.12 0.08 26.21
N LEU A 249 -2.06 -0.05 27.01
CA LEU A 249 -2.04 0.29 28.45
C LEU A 249 -2.28 1.78 28.79
N PHE A 250 -2.22 2.68 27.81
CA PHE A 250 -2.25 4.14 28.02
C PHE A 250 -3.39 4.84 27.26
N VAL A 251 -4.35 4.09 26.72
CA VAL A 251 -5.49 4.67 26.00
C VAL A 251 -6.58 5.02 27.01
N ASP A 252 -6.97 6.29 27.07
CA ASP A 252 -7.99 6.80 28.00
C ASP A 252 -9.42 6.43 27.59
N GLN A 253 -9.66 6.17 26.31
CA GLN A 253 -10.98 5.81 25.78
C GLN A 253 -10.91 4.78 24.66
N ILE A 254 -11.61 3.67 24.84
CA ILE A 254 -11.75 2.59 23.85
C ILE A 254 -13.25 2.37 23.62
N ASN A 255 -13.76 2.72 22.45
CA ASN A 255 -15.16 2.51 22.12
C ASN A 255 -15.34 1.23 21.30
N LEU A 256 -16.00 0.23 21.88
CA LEU A 256 -16.35 -1.06 21.27
C LEU A 256 -17.87 -1.20 21.05
N SER A 257 -18.66 -0.14 21.28
CA SER A 257 -20.12 -0.18 21.12
C SER A 257 -20.55 -0.58 19.72
N HIS A 258 -21.76 -1.13 19.58
CA HIS A 258 -22.30 -1.53 18.28
C HIS A 258 -21.41 -2.55 17.53
N ASN A 259 -20.86 -3.52 18.27
CA ASN A 259 -20.19 -4.71 17.73
C ASN A 259 -20.97 -5.99 18.11
N GLU A 260 -20.48 -7.16 17.69
CA GLU A 260 -21.09 -8.47 17.93
C GLU A 260 -20.37 -9.27 19.04
N ILE A 261 -19.74 -8.57 20.00
CA ILE A 261 -18.91 -9.18 21.05
C ILE A 261 -19.80 -9.92 22.05
N LYS A 262 -19.77 -11.25 22.00
CA LYS A 262 -20.56 -12.12 22.89
C LYS A 262 -19.85 -12.43 24.21
N PHE A 263 -18.52 -12.44 24.20
CA PHE A 263 -17.71 -12.84 25.35
C PHE A 263 -16.77 -11.70 25.74
N TRP A 264 -17.02 -11.14 26.91
CA TRP A 264 -16.22 -10.07 27.50
C TRP A 264 -15.21 -10.65 28.50
N PRO A 265 -13.89 -10.52 28.27
CA PRO A 265 -12.90 -10.96 29.23
C PRO A 265 -12.96 -10.08 30.49
N ARG A 266 -12.64 -10.66 31.66
CA ARG A 266 -12.70 -9.94 32.95
C ARG A 266 -11.92 -8.64 32.93
N TRP A 267 -10.71 -8.66 32.37
CA TRP A 267 -9.87 -7.46 32.28
C TRP A 267 -10.58 -6.32 31.56
N ALA A 268 -11.43 -6.58 30.55
CA ALA A 268 -12.12 -5.52 29.81
C ALA A 268 -13.30 -4.95 30.61
N LEU A 269 -14.01 -5.79 31.38
CA LEU A 269 -15.11 -5.34 32.24
C LEU A 269 -14.65 -4.51 33.44
N GLU A 270 -13.40 -4.69 33.87
CA GLU A 270 -12.79 -3.95 34.98
C GLU A 270 -12.25 -2.56 34.55
N GLN A 271 -12.14 -2.32 33.24
CA GLN A 271 -11.54 -1.13 32.65
C GLN A 271 -12.58 -0.03 32.41
N LYS A 272 -12.45 1.10 33.11
CA LYS A 272 -13.41 2.22 33.04
C LYS A 272 -13.32 3.04 31.74
N ASN A 273 -12.22 2.89 31.01
CA ASN A 273 -11.97 3.51 29.73
C ASN A 273 -12.62 2.76 28.56
N ILE A 274 -13.23 1.59 28.78
CA ILE A 274 -13.90 0.82 27.73
C ILE A 274 -15.39 1.15 27.69
N ILE A 275 -15.85 1.65 26.55
CA ILE A 275 -17.27 1.87 26.24
C ILE A 275 -17.76 0.66 25.46
N ILE A 276 -18.83 0.04 25.97
CA ILE A 276 -19.41 -1.22 25.49
C ILE A 276 -20.76 -0.97 24.81
#